data_AF-A0A0Q5BLI0-F1
#
_entry.id   AF-A0A0Q5BLI0-F1
#
_cell.length_a   1.000
_cell.length_b   1.000
_cell.length_c   1.000
_cell.angle_alpha   90.00
_cell.angle_beta   90.00
_cell.angle_gamma   90.00
#
_symmetry.space_group_name_H-M   'P 1'
#
loop_
_entity.id
_entity.type
_entity.pdbx_description
1 polymer ?
#
loop_
_entity_poly.entity_id
_entity_poly.type
_entity_poly.pdbx_seq_one_letter_code
_entity_poly.pdbx_strand_id
1 'polypeptide(L)'
;MTLPVEPGPPLTAAEQERFARQIRLSPIGELGQRRLRNAAVLVLGAGGIGSPVITALAAAGVGRLGVVDADVVEPSNLSRQTAHDDSSVGLSKAESAVATARRLSPGIDARAYPVAFTAANAEALVAGWDVVVDGFDTFGSRYLASDATTRAGVPHVWGSALGFDGQLSTFWSHAPGGGVTLRALHPEAEDAADSCATVGVLGSLCATIGSAMASEVVKLVTGVGTPLFGRIVVHDALDGSWTELPLERRAPEPPRPRGVAGAVTADELRARLAAHEPLTVVDLREDSEDRSVSVPGAVRMPMSGFDPALLPAGPLVLHCASGVRSRIAADRAAAVGISADSLVGGAAALGV
;
A
#
# COMPACT_ATOMS: atom_id res chain seq x y z
N MET A 1 -24.25 -7.76 7.47
CA MET A 1 -22.89 -7.51 6.99
C MET A 1 -22.56 -6.07 7.35
N THR A 2 -21.60 -5.82 8.22
CA THR A 2 -21.15 -4.46 8.47
C THR A 2 -20.41 -4.00 7.22
N LEU A 3 -20.94 -2.98 6.55
CA LEU A 3 -20.30 -2.39 5.38
C LEU A 3 -19.07 -1.61 5.85
N PRO A 4 -18.02 -1.49 5.01
CA PRO A 4 -16.85 -0.68 5.36
C PRO A 4 -17.21 0.80 5.52
N VAL A 5 -18.31 1.26 4.91
CA VAL A 5 -18.66 2.69 4.84
C VAL A 5 -20.10 2.93 5.28
N GLU A 6 -20.26 3.81 6.26
CA GLU A 6 -21.55 4.38 6.65
C GLU A 6 -21.97 5.51 5.70
N PRO A 7 -23.28 5.79 5.54
CA PRO A 7 -23.72 6.87 4.68
C PRO A 7 -23.37 8.20 5.33
N GLY A 8 -22.75 9.11 4.58
CA GLY A 8 -22.54 10.46 5.09
C GLY A 8 -23.84 11.29 5.10
N PRO A 9 -23.77 12.62 5.23
CA PRO A 9 -24.94 13.52 5.20
C PRO A 9 -25.80 13.39 3.93
N PRO A 10 -27.03 13.96 3.90
CA PRO A 10 -27.85 14.07 2.69
C PRO A 10 -27.08 14.72 1.52
N LEU A 11 -27.47 14.39 0.29
CA LEU A 11 -26.86 14.98 -0.91
C LEU A 11 -27.40 16.39 -1.16
N THR A 12 -26.53 17.30 -1.57
CA THR A 12 -26.92 18.62 -2.07
C THR A 12 -27.69 18.49 -3.40
N ALA A 13 -28.42 19.54 -3.80
CA ALA A 13 -29.16 19.53 -5.07
C ALA A 13 -28.23 19.30 -6.28
N ALA A 14 -27.03 19.90 -6.28
CA ALA A 14 -26.04 19.72 -7.34
C ALA A 14 -25.52 18.27 -7.41
N GLU A 15 -25.30 17.62 -6.26
CA GLU A 15 -24.92 16.19 -6.22
C GLU A 15 -26.06 15.29 -6.68
N GLN A 16 -27.30 15.58 -6.29
CA GLN A 16 -28.48 14.84 -6.75
C GLN A 16 -28.64 14.91 -8.27
N GLU A 17 -28.43 16.09 -8.86
CA GLU A 17 -28.46 16.27 -10.31
C GLU A 17 -27.32 15.52 -11.00
N ARG A 18 -26.09 15.68 -10.52
CA ARG A 18 -24.89 15.04 -11.08
C ARG A 18 -24.99 13.51 -11.07
N PHE A 19 -25.45 12.94 -9.97
CA PHE A 19 -25.53 11.49 -9.77
C PHE A 19 -26.93 10.93 -10.05
N ALA A 20 -27.84 11.69 -10.66
CA ALA A 20 -29.24 11.32 -10.85
C ALA A 20 -29.43 9.95 -11.51
N ARG A 21 -28.58 9.61 -12.50
CA ARG A 21 -28.64 8.31 -13.20
C ARG A 21 -28.24 7.14 -12.30
N GLN A 22 -27.24 7.34 -11.43
CA GLN A 22 -26.75 6.35 -10.50
C GLN A 22 -27.72 6.16 -9.32
N ILE A 23 -28.28 7.25 -8.80
CA ILE A 23 -29.30 7.24 -7.73
C ILE A 23 -30.57 6.49 -8.16
N ARG A 24 -30.94 6.55 -9.45
CA ARG A 24 -32.10 5.81 -9.99
C ARG A 24 -31.92 4.30 -9.98
N LEU A 25 -30.68 3.78 -9.89
CA LEU A 25 -30.44 2.36 -9.77
C LEU A 25 -30.85 1.92 -8.37
N SER A 26 -32.03 1.29 -8.27
CA SER A 26 -32.66 0.87 -7.01
C SER A 26 -31.69 0.22 -5.99
N PRO A 27 -30.76 -0.69 -6.40
CA PRO A 27 -29.79 -1.24 -5.46
C PRO A 27 -28.84 -0.20 -4.83
N ILE A 28 -28.44 0.83 -5.58
CA ILE A 28 -27.56 1.91 -5.08
C ILE A 28 -28.42 2.94 -4.34
N GLY A 29 -29.39 3.54 -5.02
CA GLY A 29 -30.25 4.56 -4.45
C GLY A 29 -29.49 5.80 -3.94
N GLU A 30 -30.20 6.68 -3.24
CA GLU A 30 -29.56 7.81 -2.56
C GLU A 30 -28.62 7.34 -1.44
N LEU A 31 -29.01 6.27 -0.75
CA LEU A 31 -28.28 5.74 0.39
C LEU A 31 -26.88 5.21 0.00
N GLY A 32 -26.77 4.53 -1.14
CA GLY A 32 -25.49 4.08 -1.70
C GLY A 32 -24.66 5.24 -2.23
N GLN A 33 -25.28 6.24 -2.87
CA GLN A 33 -24.55 7.43 -3.31
C GLN A 33 -23.96 8.22 -2.13
N ARG A 34 -24.68 8.31 -1.01
CA ARG A 34 -24.18 8.92 0.24
C ARG A 34 -23.04 8.14 0.88
N ARG A 35 -22.98 6.81 0.68
CA ARG A 35 -21.83 5.99 1.07
C ARG A 35 -20.63 6.25 0.17
N LEU A 36 -20.81 6.31 -1.15
CA LEU A 36 -19.72 6.67 -2.07
C LEU A 36 -19.13 8.03 -1.72
N ARG A 37 -19.97 9.04 -1.49
CA ARG A 37 -19.51 10.38 -1.08
C ARG A 37 -18.84 10.39 0.31
N ASN A 38 -19.05 9.37 1.14
CA ASN A 38 -18.39 9.25 2.45
C ASN A 38 -17.15 8.34 2.40
N ALA A 39 -16.94 7.61 1.30
CA ALA A 39 -15.87 6.63 1.19
C ALA A 39 -14.52 7.30 0.94
N ALA A 40 -13.50 6.73 1.56
CA ALA A 40 -12.09 6.98 1.33
C ALA A 40 -11.46 5.77 0.64
N VAL A 41 -10.99 5.97 -0.60
CA VAL A 41 -10.34 4.92 -1.39
C VAL A 41 -8.88 5.29 -1.68
N LEU A 42 -7.96 4.38 -1.41
CA LEU A 42 -6.55 4.50 -1.78
C LEU A 42 -6.29 3.70 -3.06
N VAL A 43 -5.75 4.34 -4.10
CA VAL A 43 -5.30 3.67 -5.32
C VAL A 43 -3.77 3.62 -5.31
N LEU A 44 -3.24 2.41 -5.37
CA LEU A 44 -1.82 2.11 -5.46
C LEU A 44 -1.43 1.94 -6.93
N GLY A 45 -0.62 2.86 -7.45
CA GLY A 45 -0.28 2.96 -8.86
C GLY A 45 -1.30 3.78 -9.67
N ALA A 46 -0.81 4.75 -10.43
CA ALA A 46 -1.57 5.57 -11.37
C ALA A 46 -1.32 5.15 -12.84
N GLY A 47 -0.72 3.97 -13.04
CA GLY A 47 -0.40 3.40 -14.36
C GLY A 47 -1.61 2.89 -15.15
N GLY A 48 -1.40 1.87 -16.00
CA GLY A 48 -2.41 1.43 -16.97
C GLY A 48 -3.75 1.02 -16.35
N ILE A 49 -3.73 0.25 -15.26
CA ILE A 49 -4.94 -0.19 -14.55
C ILE A 49 -5.42 0.86 -13.53
N GLY A 50 -4.50 1.54 -12.85
CA GLY A 50 -4.85 2.56 -11.86
C GLY A 50 -5.55 3.79 -12.46
N SER A 51 -5.11 4.25 -13.63
CA SER A 51 -5.70 5.37 -14.36
C SER A 51 -7.24 5.27 -14.56
N PRO A 52 -7.77 4.19 -15.17
CA PRO A 52 -9.21 3.99 -15.32
C PRO A 52 -9.94 3.80 -13.98
N VAL A 53 -9.32 3.20 -12.96
CA VAL A 53 -9.90 3.14 -11.61
C VAL A 53 -10.13 4.54 -11.06
N ILE A 54 -9.11 5.39 -11.10
CA ILE A 54 -9.14 6.76 -10.54
C ILE A 54 -10.25 7.57 -11.23
N THR A 55 -10.31 7.53 -12.56
CA THR A 55 -11.31 8.29 -13.32
C THR A 55 -12.73 7.78 -13.07
N ALA A 56 -12.92 6.45 -13.03
CA ALA A 56 -14.22 5.84 -12.74
C ALA A 56 -14.72 6.15 -11.33
N LEU A 57 -13.86 6.04 -10.31
CA LEU A 57 -14.23 6.30 -8.91
C LEU A 57 -14.51 7.78 -8.65
N ALA A 58 -13.73 8.68 -9.24
CA ALA A 58 -14.02 10.11 -9.18
C ALA A 58 -15.39 10.41 -9.81
N ALA A 59 -15.66 9.89 -11.01
CA ALA A 59 -16.93 10.06 -11.70
C ALA A 59 -18.13 9.43 -10.95
N ALA A 60 -17.91 8.32 -10.24
CA ALA A 60 -18.93 7.66 -9.42
C ALA A 60 -19.28 8.42 -8.13
N GLY A 61 -18.49 9.44 -7.78
CA GLY A 61 -18.72 10.29 -6.61
C GLY A 61 -18.08 9.77 -5.32
N VAL A 62 -16.96 9.06 -5.41
CA VAL A 62 -16.13 8.78 -4.21
C VAL A 62 -15.69 10.09 -3.57
N GLY A 63 -15.87 10.21 -2.25
CA GLY A 63 -15.63 11.46 -1.51
C GLY A 63 -14.15 11.80 -1.32
N ARG A 64 -13.32 10.77 -1.05
CA ARG A 64 -11.89 10.93 -0.81
C ARG A 64 -11.08 9.91 -1.60
N LEU A 65 -10.07 10.37 -2.33
CA LEU A 65 -9.25 9.53 -3.20
C LEU A 65 -7.76 9.78 -2.96
N GLY A 66 -7.05 8.80 -2.45
CA GLY A 66 -5.59 8.82 -2.36
C GLY A 66 -4.98 8.15 -3.59
N VAL A 67 -3.90 8.72 -4.14
CA VAL A 67 -3.16 8.11 -5.25
C VAL A 67 -1.68 8.01 -4.88
N VAL A 68 -1.13 6.80 -4.84
CA VAL A 68 0.28 6.54 -4.55
C VAL A 68 0.98 6.13 -5.83
N ASP A 69 1.94 6.91 -6.28
CA ASP A 69 2.79 6.58 -7.43
C ASP A 69 4.08 7.40 -7.38
N ALA A 70 5.23 6.76 -7.59
CA ALA A 70 6.53 7.41 -7.52
C ALA A 70 7.02 7.97 -8.86
N ASP A 71 6.39 7.53 -9.96
CA ASP A 71 6.89 7.81 -11.29
C ASP A 71 6.41 9.17 -11.81
N VAL A 72 7.01 9.56 -12.93
CA VAL A 72 6.58 10.68 -13.76
C VAL A 72 5.86 10.20 -15.02
N VAL A 73 5.00 11.04 -15.59
CA VAL A 73 4.31 10.74 -16.84
C VAL A 73 5.29 10.80 -18.01
N GLU A 74 5.28 9.75 -18.83
CA GLU A 74 6.09 9.68 -20.06
C GLU A 74 5.19 9.56 -21.31
N PRO A 75 5.64 9.99 -22.50
CA PRO A 75 4.85 9.83 -23.73
C PRO A 75 4.46 8.38 -24.03
N SER A 76 5.37 7.43 -23.75
CA SER A 76 5.16 5.97 -23.91
C SER A 76 4.01 5.41 -23.06
N ASN A 77 3.58 6.16 -22.04
CA ASN A 77 2.56 5.76 -21.09
C ASN A 77 1.14 6.09 -21.59
N LEU A 78 1.00 7.13 -22.43
CA LEU A 78 -0.28 7.72 -22.81
C LEU A 78 -1.18 6.78 -23.64
N SER A 79 -0.61 5.73 -24.24
CA SER A 79 -1.38 4.71 -24.97
C SER A 79 -2.30 3.87 -24.08
N ARG A 80 -2.08 3.86 -22.75
CA ARG A 80 -2.84 3.03 -21.79
C ARG A 80 -3.19 3.72 -20.47
N GLN A 81 -2.59 4.86 -20.15
CA GLN A 81 -2.79 5.55 -18.87
C GLN A 81 -3.75 6.73 -19.01
N THR A 82 -5.05 6.42 -19.01
CA THR A 82 -6.13 7.37 -19.34
C THR A 82 -6.36 8.50 -18.32
N ALA A 83 -5.70 8.48 -17.17
CA ALA A 83 -5.73 9.60 -16.22
C ALA A 83 -4.76 10.73 -16.59
N HIS A 84 -3.91 10.50 -17.60
CA HIS A 84 -2.86 11.42 -18.05
C HIS A 84 -3.09 11.82 -19.51
N ASP A 85 -2.52 12.96 -19.89
CA ASP A 85 -2.55 13.49 -21.25
C ASP A 85 -1.20 14.14 -21.59
N ASP A 86 -1.02 14.59 -22.83
CA ASP A 86 0.21 15.22 -23.32
C ASP A 86 0.65 16.43 -22.47
N SER A 87 -0.29 17.16 -21.87
CA SER A 87 0.03 18.32 -21.03
C SER A 87 0.66 17.94 -19.68
N SER A 88 0.54 16.67 -19.29
CA SER A 88 1.06 16.14 -18.03
C SER A 88 2.42 15.48 -18.13
N VAL A 89 3.00 15.35 -19.33
CA VAL A 89 4.32 14.74 -19.53
C VAL A 89 5.38 15.45 -18.68
N GLY A 90 6.17 14.66 -17.94
CA GLY A 90 7.20 15.14 -17.01
C GLY A 90 6.69 15.50 -15.61
N LEU A 91 5.38 15.53 -15.37
CA LEU A 91 4.81 15.71 -14.03
C LEU A 91 4.73 14.37 -13.28
N SER A 92 4.62 14.41 -11.96
CA SER A 92 4.34 13.22 -11.15
C SER A 92 3.02 12.57 -11.60
N LYS A 93 3.01 11.25 -11.77
CA LYS A 93 1.79 10.50 -12.10
C LYS A 93 0.73 10.67 -11.00
N ALA A 94 1.13 10.62 -9.73
CA ALA A 94 0.20 10.79 -8.61
C ALA A 94 -0.48 12.17 -8.65
N GLU A 95 0.28 13.23 -8.88
CA GLU A 95 -0.24 14.59 -8.96
C GLU A 95 -1.13 14.80 -10.19
N SER A 96 -0.69 14.30 -11.36
CA SER A 96 -1.46 14.35 -12.61
C SER A 96 -2.81 13.65 -12.47
N ALA A 97 -2.83 12.44 -11.91
CA ALA A 97 -4.06 11.67 -11.70
C ALA A 97 -5.03 12.36 -10.73
N VAL A 98 -4.52 12.95 -9.64
CA VAL A 98 -5.33 13.72 -8.69
C VAL A 98 -5.91 14.98 -9.32
N ALA A 99 -5.16 15.66 -10.18
CA ALA A 99 -5.68 16.79 -10.95
C ALA A 99 -6.84 16.35 -11.86
N THR A 100 -6.70 15.21 -12.53
CA THR A 100 -7.77 14.62 -13.34
C THR A 100 -9.01 14.27 -12.50
N ALA A 101 -8.83 13.64 -11.33
CA ALA A 101 -9.93 13.31 -10.42
C ALA A 101 -10.73 14.57 -10.00
N ARG A 102 -10.03 15.66 -9.65
CA ARG A 102 -10.64 16.94 -9.29
C ARG A 102 -11.39 17.61 -10.45
N ARG A 103 -10.91 17.45 -11.68
CA ARG A 103 -11.64 17.93 -12.89
C ARG A 103 -12.94 17.15 -13.10
N LEU A 104 -12.93 15.83 -12.88
CA LEU A 104 -14.10 14.97 -13.06
C LEU A 104 -15.15 15.17 -11.96
N SER A 105 -14.72 15.33 -10.71
CA SER A 105 -15.59 15.47 -9.54
C SER A 105 -15.22 16.70 -8.71
N PRO A 106 -15.76 17.88 -9.06
CA PRO A 106 -15.56 19.09 -8.27
C PRO A 106 -16.07 18.87 -6.83
N GLY A 107 -15.17 18.89 -5.85
CA GLY A 107 -15.49 18.66 -4.43
C GLY A 107 -14.85 17.41 -3.81
N ILE A 108 -14.22 16.54 -4.60
CA ILE A 108 -13.48 15.38 -4.09
C ILE A 108 -12.24 15.80 -3.26
N ASP A 109 -12.03 15.18 -2.09
CA ASP A 109 -10.76 15.25 -1.35
C ASP A 109 -9.76 14.28 -1.99
N ALA A 110 -9.15 14.70 -3.10
CA ALA A 110 -8.12 13.92 -3.78
C ALA A 110 -6.71 14.32 -3.30
N ARG A 111 -5.87 13.33 -2.95
CA ARG A 111 -4.52 13.54 -2.40
C ARG A 111 -3.49 12.69 -3.13
N ALA A 112 -2.39 13.33 -3.54
CA ALA A 112 -1.28 12.67 -4.20
C ALA A 112 -0.22 12.29 -3.17
N TYR A 113 0.33 11.09 -3.32
CA TYR A 113 1.46 10.57 -2.56
C TYR A 113 2.56 10.21 -3.56
N PRO A 114 3.42 11.18 -3.94
CA PRO A 114 4.47 10.98 -4.94
C PRO A 114 5.67 10.23 -4.35
N VAL A 115 5.42 9.02 -3.84
CA VAL A 115 6.40 8.20 -3.11
C VAL A 115 6.32 6.76 -3.57
N ALA A 116 7.47 6.06 -3.51
CA ALA A 116 7.49 4.62 -3.72
C ALA A 116 6.74 3.92 -2.58
N PHE A 117 5.92 2.92 -2.93
CA PHE A 117 5.26 2.06 -1.95
C PHE A 117 6.24 0.99 -1.49
N THR A 118 6.67 1.06 -0.23
CA THR A 118 7.75 0.25 0.33
C THR A 118 7.35 -0.33 1.68
N ALA A 119 8.07 -1.36 2.15
CA ALA A 119 7.81 -1.95 3.46
C ALA A 119 7.84 -0.92 4.61
N ALA A 120 8.65 0.14 4.47
CA ALA A 120 8.79 1.18 5.48
C ALA A 120 7.57 2.11 5.60
N ASN A 121 6.77 2.27 4.54
CA ASN A 121 5.63 3.20 4.52
C ASN A 121 4.27 2.54 4.23
N ALA A 122 4.24 1.26 3.83
CA ALA A 122 3.03 0.58 3.38
C ALA A 122 1.91 0.60 4.43
N GLU A 123 2.22 0.29 5.70
CA GLU A 123 1.21 0.26 6.76
C GLU A 123 0.64 1.65 7.05
N ALA A 124 1.50 2.66 7.13
CA ALA A 124 1.09 4.04 7.37
C ALA A 124 0.25 4.59 6.22
N LEU A 125 0.57 4.23 4.96
CA LEU A 125 -0.19 4.66 3.79
C LEU A 125 -1.56 4.00 3.71
N VAL A 126 -1.66 2.71 4.05
CA VAL A 126 -2.91 1.92 4.00
C VAL A 126 -3.84 2.23 5.18
N ALA A 127 -3.31 2.71 6.31
CA ALA A 127 -4.10 3.00 7.50
C ALA A 127 -5.18 4.08 7.23
N GLY A 128 -6.40 3.81 7.71
CA GLY A 128 -7.51 4.78 7.69
C GLY A 128 -8.25 4.94 6.36
N TRP A 129 -8.03 4.04 5.40
CA TRP A 129 -8.80 3.94 4.17
C TRP A 129 -9.87 2.84 4.27
N ASP A 130 -11.01 3.05 3.59
CA ASP A 130 -12.11 2.09 3.61
C ASP A 130 -11.90 0.94 2.62
N VAL A 131 -11.24 1.23 1.49
CA VAL A 131 -10.89 0.28 0.45
C VAL A 131 -9.54 0.68 -0.16
N VAL A 132 -8.71 -0.32 -0.46
CA VAL A 132 -7.45 -0.15 -1.19
C VAL A 132 -7.56 -0.85 -2.53
N VAL A 133 -7.13 -0.19 -3.60
CA VAL A 133 -7.12 -0.71 -4.96
C VAL A 133 -5.67 -0.82 -5.44
N ASP A 134 -5.29 -1.99 -5.91
CA ASP A 134 -3.94 -2.30 -6.36
C ASP A 134 -3.86 -2.33 -7.88
N GLY A 135 -3.31 -1.26 -8.43
CA GLY A 135 -2.99 -1.08 -9.85
C GLY A 135 -1.50 -1.23 -10.15
N PHE A 136 -0.70 -1.82 -9.25
CA PHE A 136 0.72 -2.09 -9.53
C PHE A 136 0.91 -3.23 -10.54
N ASP A 137 2.01 -3.15 -11.27
CA ASP A 137 2.38 -4.10 -12.33
C ASP A 137 3.56 -5.01 -11.96
N THR A 138 4.05 -4.95 -10.71
CA THR A 138 5.11 -5.83 -10.20
C THR A 138 4.60 -6.75 -9.10
N PHE A 139 5.11 -7.98 -9.07
CA PHE A 139 4.75 -8.96 -8.04
C PHE A 139 5.08 -8.48 -6.63
N GLY A 140 6.30 -7.98 -6.39
CA GLY A 140 6.73 -7.53 -5.06
C GLY A 140 5.79 -6.49 -4.44
N SER A 141 5.38 -5.47 -5.22
CA SER A 141 4.49 -4.42 -4.72
C SER A 141 3.07 -4.93 -4.44
N ARG A 142 2.57 -5.91 -5.22
CA ARG A 142 1.25 -6.54 -5.01
C ARG A 142 1.17 -7.33 -3.70
N TYR A 143 2.21 -8.11 -3.38
CA TYR A 143 2.27 -8.83 -2.11
C TYR A 143 2.39 -7.88 -0.94
N LEU A 144 3.22 -6.84 -1.07
CA LEU A 144 3.34 -5.82 -0.02
C LEU A 144 2.00 -5.11 0.23
N ALA A 145 1.25 -4.79 -0.83
CA ALA A 145 -0.09 -4.20 -0.72
C ALA A 145 -1.09 -5.15 -0.06
N SER A 146 -1.14 -6.41 -0.49
CA SER A 146 -1.99 -7.45 0.12
C SER A 146 -1.66 -7.67 1.59
N ASP A 147 -0.38 -7.69 1.95
CA ASP A 147 0.06 -7.93 3.32
C ASP A 147 -0.30 -6.75 4.23
N ALA A 148 -0.06 -5.52 3.77
CA ALA A 148 -0.40 -4.31 4.52
C ALA A 148 -1.91 -4.16 4.74
N THR A 149 -2.72 -4.43 3.71
CA THR A 149 -4.20 -4.41 3.79
C THR A 149 -4.74 -5.52 4.68
N THR A 150 -4.15 -6.72 4.61
CA THR A 150 -4.49 -7.84 5.49
C THR A 150 -4.30 -7.49 6.96
N ARG A 151 -3.14 -6.89 7.31
CA ARG A 151 -2.84 -6.42 8.68
C ARG A 151 -3.75 -5.27 9.12
N ALA A 152 -4.06 -4.34 8.23
CA ALA A 152 -4.98 -3.23 8.51
C ALA A 152 -6.45 -3.66 8.57
N GLY A 153 -6.79 -4.87 8.13
CA GLY A 153 -8.18 -5.34 8.03
C GLY A 153 -9.00 -4.63 6.95
N VAL A 154 -8.34 -4.04 5.95
CA VAL A 154 -8.96 -3.25 4.88
C VAL A 154 -9.19 -4.13 3.63
N PRO A 155 -10.36 -4.03 2.96
CA PRO A 155 -10.58 -4.67 1.66
C PRO A 155 -9.56 -4.23 0.60
N HIS A 156 -9.04 -5.20 -0.15
CA HIS A 156 -8.04 -5.04 -1.21
C HIS A 156 -8.63 -5.51 -2.54
N VAL A 157 -8.90 -4.57 -3.44
CA VAL A 157 -9.30 -4.85 -4.82
C VAL A 157 -8.05 -4.98 -5.66
N TRP A 158 -7.83 -6.16 -6.23
CA TRP A 158 -6.63 -6.49 -6.96
C TRP A 158 -6.95 -6.73 -8.44
N GLY A 159 -6.05 -6.30 -9.32
CA GLY A 159 -6.09 -6.68 -10.72
C GLY A 159 -4.71 -6.75 -11.36
N SER A 160 -4.66 -7.45 -12.48
CA SER A 160 -3.46 -7.65 -13.30
C SER A 160 -3.83 -7.64 -14.77
N ALA A 161 -2.91 -7.19 -15.61
CA ALA A 161 -3.04 -7.26 -17.07
C ALA A 161 -1.65 -7.50 -17.66
N LEU A 162 -1.52 -8.46 -18.59
CA LEU A 162 -0.28 -8.76 -19.30
C LEU A 162 -0.64 -9.26 -20.70
N GLY A 163 -0.04 -8.68 -21.75
CA GLY A 163 -0.41 -9.01 -23.13
C GLY A 163 -1.91 -8.75 -23.39
N PHE A 164 -2.67 -9.83 -23.53
CA PHE A 164 -4.12 -9.84 -23.74
C PHE A 164 -4.93 -10.43 -22.57
N ASP A 165 -4.24 -10.89 -21.52
CA ASP A 165 -4.84 -11.55 -20.36
C ASP A 165 -5.00 -10.57 -19.18
N GLY A 166 -6.22 -10.49 -18.68
CA GLY A 166 -6.58 -9.70 -17.50
C GLY A 166 -7.09 -10.58 -16.38
N GLN A 167 -6.80 -10.18 -15.14
CA GLN A 167 -7.31 -10.85 -13.95
C GLN A 167 -7.78 -9.82 -12.93
N LEU A 168 -8.81 -10.17 -12.16
CA LEU A 168 -9.23 -9.40 -11.00
C LEU A 168 -9.86 -10.27 -9.91
N SER A 169 -9.73 -9.81 -8.68
CA SER A 169 -10.39 -10.40 -7.51
C SER A 169 -10.54 -9.36 -6.41
N THR A 170 -11.19 -9.74 -5.32
CA THR A 170 -11.30 -8.94 -4.12
C THR A 170 -10.89 -9.77 -2.92
N PHE A 171 -9.95 -9.23 -2.16
CA PHE A 171 -9.38 -9.84 -0.97
C PHE A 171 -9.80 -9.05 0.25
N TRP A 172 -10.15 -9.75 1.32
CA TRP A 172 -10.39 -9.14 2.62
C TRP A 172 -10.23 -10.21 3.71
N SER A 173 -9.31 -9.97 4.65
CA SER A 173 -9.00 -10.89 5.75
C SER A 173 -10.20 -11.16 6.66
N HIS A 174 -11.15 -10.24 6.70
CA HIS A 174 -12.38 -10.33 7.50
C HIS A 174 -13.63 -10.47 6.62
N ALA A 175 -13.46 -10.94 5.38
CA ALA A 175 -14.57 -11.06 4.43
C ALA A 175 -15.74 -11.86 5.03
N PRO A 176 -16.99 -11.44 4.77
CA PRO A 176 -18.18 -12.22 5.11
C PRO A 176 -18.11 -13.61 4.48
N GLY A 177 -18.40 -14.64 5.28
CA GLY A 177 -18.31 -16.04 4.84
C GLY A 177 -16.88 -16.62 4.87
N GLY A 178 -15.91 -15.91 5.46
CA GLY A 178 -14.55 -16.37 5.68
C GLY A 178 -13.52 -15.51 4.95
N GLY A 179 -12.42 -15.20 5.62
CA GLY A 179 -11.34 -14.37 5.10
C GLY A 179 -10.66 -14.96 3.88
N VAL A 180 -10.25 -14.09 2.96
CA VAL A 180 -9.49 -14.45 1.75
C VAL A 180 -8.46 -13.38 1.44
N THR A 181 -7.23 -13.77 1.17
CA THR A 181 -6.11 -12.86 0.86
C THR A 181 -5.41 -13.30 -0.43
N LEU A 182 -4.57 -12.44 -1.02
CA LEU A 182 -3.81 -12.79 -2.22
C LEU A 182 -2.97 -14.06 -2.01
N ARG A 183 -2.48 -14.29 -0.78
CA ARG A 183 -1.71 -15.47 -0.41
C ARG A 183 -2.51 -16.79 -0.46
N ALA A 184 -3.84 -16.73 -0.54
CA ALA A 184 -4.64 -17.91 -0.83
C ALA A 184 -4.43 -18.42 -2.26
N LEU A 185 -4.25 -17.48 -3.21
CA LEU A 185 -4.02 -17.72 -4.62
C LEU A 185 -2.54 -18.06 -4.88
N HIS A 186 -1.64 -17.23 -4.38
CA HIS A 186 -0.20 -17.41 -4.53
C HIS A 186 0.49 -17.35 -3.16
N PRO A 187 0.84 -18.49 -2.54
CA PRO A 187 1.31 -18.53 -1.15
C PRO A 187 2.57 -17.71 -0.88
N GLU A 188 3.55 -17.78 -1.80
CA GLU A 188 4.81 -17.07 -1.72
C GLU A 188 4.96 -16.12 -2.90
N ALA A 189 5.70 -15.03 -2.71
CA ALA A 189 6.06 -14.15 -3.81
C ALA A 189 7.10 -14.87 -4.66
N GLU A 190 6.79 -15.16 -5.92
CA GLU A 190 7.76 -15.67 -6.88
C GLU A 190 8.75 -14.57 -7.26
N ASP A 191 10.00 -14.95 -7.53
CA ASP A 191 10.99 -14.04 -8.11
C ASP A 191 10.49 -13.55 -9.47
N ALA A 192 10.69 -12.26 -9.73
CA ALA A 192 10.04 -11.47 -10.80
C ALA A 192 9.82 -12.25 -12.11
N ALA A 193 8.55 -12.55 -12.43
CA ALA A 193 8.16 -12.91 -13.78
C ALA A 193 8.18 -11.66 -14.70
N ASP A 194 8.14 -11.88 -16.01
CA ASP A 194 8.20 -10.83 -17.02
C ASP A 194 7.19 -9.69 -16.75
N SER A 195 7.63 -8.44 -16.95
CA SER A 195 6.82 -7.24 -16.69
C SER A 195 6.00 -6.81 -17.91
N CYS A 196 4.99 -5.97 -17.69
CA CYS A 196 4.27 -5.30 -18.79
C CYS A 196 5.19 -4.54 -19.75
N ALA A 197 6.32 -4.03 -19.26
CA ALA A 197 7.29 -3.30 -20.06
C ALA A 197 8.10 -4.23 -21.00
N THR A 198 8.24 -5.51 -20.66
CA THR A 198 8.99 -6.49 -21.46
C THR A 198 8.10 -7.28 -22.42
N VAL A 199 6.88 -7.62 -22.02
CA VAL A 199 5.91 -8.38 -22.85
C VAL A 199 4.99 -7.46 -23.67
N GLY A 200 4.73 -6.25 -23.19
CA GLY A 200 3.68 -5.37 -23.71
C GLY A 200 2.31 -5.65 -23.08
N VAL A 201 1.39 -4.70 -23.23
CA VAL A 201 0.02 -4.81 -22.73
C VAL A 201 -0.94 -3.99 -23.58
N LEU A 202 -2.11 -4.55 -23.86
CA LEU A 202 -3.17 -3.85 -24.58
C LEU A 202 -3.80 -2.76 -23.71
N GLY A 203 -3.79 -1.50 -24.17
CA GLY A 203 -4.32 -0.37 -23.38
C GLY A 203 -5.82 -0.48 -23.06
N SER A 204 -6.63 -1.00 -23.99
CA SER A 204 -8.06 -1.25 -23.74
C SER A 204 -8.29 -2.33 -22.69
N LEU A 205 -7.43 -3.36 -22.62
CA LEU A 205 -7.49 -4.36 -21.56
C LEU A 205 -7.26 -3.72 -20.18
N CYS A 206 -6.27 -2.83 -20.06
CA CYS A 206 -6.05 -2.09 -18.81
C CYS A 206 -7.29 -1.27 -18.41
N ALA A 207 -7.92 -0.60 -19.37
CA ALA A 207 -9.17 0.14 -19.16
C ALA A 207 -10.33 -0.76 -18.70
N THR A 208 -10.49 -1.93 -19.33
CA THR A 208 -11.51 -2.92 -18.99
C THR A 208 -11.32 -3.44 -17.56
N ILE A 209 -10.12 -3.90 -17.22
CA ILE A 209 -9.83 -4.44 -15.89
C ILE A 209 -9.95 -3.37 -14.82
N GLY A 210 -9.41 -2.17 -15.03
CA GLY A 210 -9.54 -1.09 -14.06
C GLY A 210 -10.99 -0.62 -13.85
N SER A 211 -11.82 -0.61 -14.90
CA SER A 211 -13.25 -0.30 -14.75
C SER A 211 -14.01 -1.40 -13.98
N ALA A 212 -13.66 -2.67 -14.20
CA ALA A 212 -14.20 -3.78 -13.43
C ALA A 212 -13.77 -3.72 -11.95
N MET A 213 -12.51 -3.34 -11.67
CA MET A 213 -12.03 -3.10 -10.30
C MET A 213 -12.76 -1.94 -9.62
N ALA A 214 -13.02 -0.83 -10.31
CA ALA A 214 -13.83 0.26 -9.78
C ALA A 214 -15.26 -0.21 -9.42
N SER A 215 -15.80 -1.17 -10.17
CA SER A 215 -17.09 -1.79 -9.86
C SER A 215 -17.05 -2.63 -8.57
N GLU A 216 -15.94 -3.34 -8.28
CA GLU A 216 -15.76 -4.01 -6.97
C GLU A 216 -15.77 -3.01 -5.82
N VAL A 217 -15.09 -1.87 -5.97
CA VAL A 217 -15.10 -0.81 -4.95
C VAL A 217 -16.51 -0.30 -4.70
N VAL A 218 -17.30 -0.04 -5.75
CA VAL A 218 -18.70 0.37 -5.61
C VAL A 218 -19.50 -0.67 -4.85
N LYS A 219 -19.37 -1.96 -5.19
CA LYS A 219 -20.05 -3.05 -4.47
C LYS A 219 -19.67 -3.10 -2.99
N LEU A 220 -18.39 -2.97 -2.67
CA LEU A 220 -17.90 -2.97 -1.29
C LEU A 220 -18.44 -1.78 -0.50
N VAL A 221 -18.39 -0.58 -1.08
CA VAL A 221 -18.79 0.66 -0.41
C VAL A 221 -20.30 0.73 -0.23
N THR A 222 -21.09 0.40 -1.26
CA THR A 222 -22.55 0.54 -1.21
C THR A 222 -23.26 -0.70 -0.68
N GLY A 223 -22.57 -1.84 -0.59
CA GLY A 223 -23.15 -3.12 -0.16
C GLY A 223 -24.02 -3.81 -1.21
N VAL A 224 -23.88 -3.43 -2.49
CA VAL A 224 -24.70 -3.98 -3.58
C VAL A 224 -24.00 -5.13 -4.28
N GLY A 225 -24.80 -6.02 -4.89
CA GLY A 225 -24.28 -7.14 -5.66
C GLY A 225 -23.44 -8.10 -4.82
N THR A 226 -22.53 -8.81 -5.50
CA THR A 226 -21.69 -9.84 -4.88
C THR A 226 -20.22 -9.56 -5.19
N PRO A 227 -19.41 -9.13 -4.21
CA PRO A 227 -17.96 -8.97 -4.41
C PRO A 227 -17.27 -10.28 -4.78
N LEU A 228 -16.07 -10.19 -5.35
CA LEU A 228 -15.29 -11.34 -5.84
C LEU A 228 -14.58 -12.16 -4.76
N PHE A 229 -15.02 -12.10 -3.51
CA PHE A 229 -14.39 -12.89 -2.44
C PHE A 229 -14.41 -14.39 -2.77
N GLY A 230 -13.23 -15.03 -2.76
CA GLY A 230 -13.07 -16.46 -3.03
C GLY A 230 -13.28 -16.86 -4.50
N ARG A 231 -13.16 -15.90 -5.43
CA ARG A 231 -13.23 -16.13 -6.87
C ARG A 231 -12.23 -15.24 -7.60
N ILE A 232 -11.67 -15.73 -8.68
CA ILE A 232 -10.83 -14.95 -9.58
C ILE A 232 -11.54 -14.90 -10.92
N VAL A 233 -11.60 -13.70 -11.47
CA VAL A 233 -12.13 -13.49 -12.81
C VAL A 233 -10.94 -13.36 -13.75
N VAL A 234 -10.94 -14.17 -14.82
CA VAL A 234 -9.96 -14.11 -15.90
C VAL A 234 -10.67 -13.61 -17.16
N HIS A 235 -10.09 -12.60 -17.79
CA HIS A 235 -10.58 -12.02 -19.04
C HIS A 235 -9.51 -12.17 -20.12
N ASP A 236 -9.85 -12.83 -21.22
CA ASP A 236 -9.03 -12.84 -22.44
C ASP A 236 -9.61 -11.79 -23.41
N ALA A 237 -8.78 -10.82 -23.80
CA ALA A 237 -9.19 -9.73 -24.68
C ALA A 237 -9.23 -10.10 -26.17
N LEU A 238 -8.59 -11.20 -26.57
CA LEU A 238 -8.64 -11.69 -27.95
C LEU A 238 -9.95 -12.43 -28.22
N ASP A 239 -10.38 -13.26 -27.28
CA ASP A 239 -11.64 -14.02 -27.40
C ASP A 239 -12.85 -13.27 -26.81
N GLY A 240 -12.62 -12.26 -25.97
CA GLY A 240 -13.66 -11.46 -25.30
C GLY A 240 -14.33 -12.19 -24.13
N SER A 241 -13.77 -13.29 -23.66
CA SER A 241 -14.36 -14.16 -22.65
C SER A 241 -14.11 -13.68 -21.22
N TRP A 242 -14.98 -14.12 -20.31
CA TRP A 242 -14.88 -13.88 -18.87
C TRP A 242 -15.11 -15.21 -18.16
N THR A 243 -14.08 -15.72 -17.50
CA THR A 243 -14.13 -17.00 -16.78
C THR A 243 -13.96 -16.75 -15.29
N GLU A 244 -14.89 -17.28 -14.49
CA GLU A 244 -14.77 -17.30 -13.03
C GLU A 244 -14.10 -18.60 -12.57
N LEU A 245 -13.00 -18.48 -11.84
CA LEU A 245 -12.29 -19.59 -11.22
C LEU A 245 -12.53 -19.55 -9.70
N PRO A 246 -12.94 -20.67 -9.07
CA PRO A 246 -13.09 -20.71 -7.62
C PRO A 246 -11.72 -20.60 -6.94
N LEU A 247 -11.66 -19.84 -5.86
CA LEU A 247 -10.49 -19.70 -5.00
C LEU A 247 -10.85 -20.13 -3.57
N GLU A 248 -10.06 -21.04 -3.01
CA GLU A 248 -10.23 -21.47 -1.63
C GLU A 248 -10.07 -20.27 -0.67
N ARG A 249 -11.05 -20.06 0.21
CA ARG A 249 -11.04 -18.94 1.15
C ARG A 249 -10.07 -19.23 2.28
N ARG A 250 -8.90 -18.60 2.22
CA ARG A 250 -7.88 -18.65 3.26
C ARG A 250 -7.29 -17.27 3.49
N ALA A 251 -7.07 -16.91 4.74
CA ALA A 251 -6.37 -15.70 5.13
C ALA A 251 -5.14 -16.08 5.99
N PRO A 252 -4.11 -16.69 5.38
CA PRO A 252 -2.86 -16.94 6.10
C PRO A 252 -2.31 -15.63 6.65
N GLU A 253 -1.71 -15.70 7.84
CA GLU A 253 -1.04 -14.54 8.42
C GLU A 253 0.10 -14.09 7.50
N PRO A 254 0.14 -12.81 7.09
CA PRO A 254 1.20 -12.34 6.22
C PRO A 254 2.54 -12.39 6.97
N PRO A 255 3.67 -12.63 6.27
CA PRO A 255 4.97 -12.58 6.91
C PRO A 255 5.17 -11.20 7.55
N ARG A 256 5.89 -11.19 8.68
CA ARG A 256 6.28 -9.92 9.29
C ARG A 256 7.10 -9.12 8.28
N PRO A 257 6.88 -7.80 8.15
CA PRO A 257 7.75 -6.94 7.36
C PRO A 257 9.19 -7.21 7.78
N ARG A 258 10.15 -7.31 6.85
CA ARG A 258 11.56 -7.34 7.25
C ARG A 258 11.95 -5.94 7.73
N GLY A 259 12.55 -5.84 8.91
CA GLY A 259 13.12 -4.59 9.38
C GLY A 259 14.33 -4.23 8.53
N VAL A 260 14.75 -2.98 8.59
CA VAL A 260 15.95 -2.50 7.90
C VAL A 260 17.10 -2.45 8.91
N ALA A 261 18.19 -3.16 8.60
CA ALA A 261 19.44 -3.05 9.34
C ALA A 261 20.26 -1.87 8.77
N GLY A 262 20.06 -0.68 9.34
CA GLY A 262 20.73 0.54 8.91
C GLY A 262 22.12 0.73 9.50
N ALA A 263 22.80 1.80 9.11
CA ALA A 263 24.10 2.18 9.65
C ALA A 263 24.06 3.67 10.00
N VAL A 264 24.62 4.03 11.16
CA VAL A 264 24.76 5.42 11.58
C VAL A 264 26.17 5.66 12.07
N THR A 265 26.75 6.81 11.71
CA THR A 265 28.06 7.24 12.19
C THR A 265 27.97 7.89 13.56
N ALA A 266 29.11 8.04 14.24
CA ALA A 266 29.16 8.74 15.53
C ALA A 266 28.68 10.19 15.43
N ASP A 267 29.03 10.90 14.36
CA ASP A 267 28.65 12.30 14.17
C ASP A 267 27.16 12.45 13.87
N GLU A 268 26.58 11.56 13.05
CA GLU A 268 25.14 11.52 12.81
C GLU A 268 24.38 11.22 14.11
N LEU A 269 24.84 10.25 14.91
CA LEU A 269 24.22 9.94 16.19
C LEU A 269 24.29 11.15 17.14
N ARG A 270 25.44 11.82 17.25
CA ARG A 270 25.62 13.04 18.06
C ARG A 270 24.67 14.15 17.60
N ALA A 271 24.53 14.35 16.29
CA ALA A 271 23.64 15.36 15.72
C ALA A 271 22.16 15.07 16.04
N ARG A 272 21.72 13.82 15.85
CA ARG A 272 20.34 13.38 16.15
C ARG A 272 20.00 13.52 17.64
N LEU A 273 20.95 13.18 18.53
CA LEU A 273 20.79 13.36 19.98
C LEU A 273 20.74 14.85 20.37
N ALA A 274 21.61 15.70 19.78
CA ALA A 274 21.60 17.14 20.03
C ALA A 274 20.30 17.81 19.53
N ALA A 275 19.73 17.29 18.44
CA ALA A 275 18.43 17.71 17.93
C ALA A 275 17.23 17.19 18.76
N HIS A 276 17.48 16.39 19.81
CA HIS A 276 16.46 15.77 20.65
C HIS A 276 15.46 14.93 19.83
N GLU A 277 15.94 14.24 18.81
CA GLU A 277 15.10 13.29 18.07
C GLU A 277 14.61 12.17 18.99
N PRO A 278 13.36 11.70 18.84
CA PRO A 278 12.83 10.60 19.61
C PRO A 278 13.45 9.28 19.14
N LEU A 279 14.63 8.95 19.67
CA LEU A 279 15.34 7.69 19.39
C LEU A 279 15.82 7.04 20.69
N THR A 280 15.92 5.71 20.69
CA THR A 280 16.47 4.94 21.80
C THR A 280 17.79 4.31 21.41
N VAL A 281 18.83 4.57 22.20
CA VAL A 281 20.14 3.92 22.04
C VAL A 281 20.19 2.67 22.91
N VAL A 282 20.60 1.54 22.35
CA VAL A 282 20.73 0.26 23.08
C VAL A 282 22.20 -0.16 23.13
N ASP A 283 22.74 -0.31 24.34
CA ASP A 283 24.12 -0.74 24.58
C ASP A 283 24.20 -2.26 24.74
N LEU A 284 24.77 -2.90 23.73
CA LEU A 284 24.92 -4.35 23.62
C LEU A 284 26.21 -4.89 24.23
N ARG A 285 27.02 -4.04 24.86
CA ARG A 285 28.20 -4.50 25.60
C ARG A 285 27.77 -5.41 26.76
N GLU A 286 28.60 -6.40 27.04
CA GLU A 286 28.47 -7.26 28.22
C GLU A 286 28.65 -6.46 29.51
N ASP A 287 28.17 -7.00 30.62
CA ASP A 287 28.23 -6.30 31.91
C ASP A 287 29.67 -6.09 32.41
N SER A 288 30.61 -6.93 31.97
CA SER A 288 32.03 -6.87 32.31
C SER A 288 32.85 -5.92 31.43
N GLU A 289 32.29 -5.38 30.35
CA GLU A 289 33.03 -4.51 29.43
C GLU A 289 33.14 -3.07 29.94
N ASP A 290 34.21 -2.37 29.54
CA ASP A 290 34.41 -0.96 29.87
C ASP A 290 33.33 -0.07 29.22
N ARG A 291 32.83 0.86 30.03
CA ARG A 291 31.76 1.83 29.70
C ARG A 291 32.13 3.27 30.00
N SER A 292 33.43 3.54 30.18
CA SER A 292 33.99 4.89 30.27
C SER A 292 33.44 5.82 29.17
N VAL A 293 33.30 5.31 27.96
CA VAL A 293 32.56 5.94 26.86
C VAL A 293 31.18 5.28 26.72
N SER A 294 30.12 6.04 27.00
CA SER A 294 28.72 5.58 26.87
C SER A 294 27.80 6.73 26.44
N VAL A 295 26.66 6.38 25.84
CA VAL A 295 25.63 7.36 25.49
C VAL A 295 24.70 7.54 26.70
N PRO A 296 24.48 8.77 27.19
CA PRO A 296 23.54 9.02 28.28
C PRO A 296 22.13 8.52 27.94
N GLY A 297 21.50 7.81 28.88
CA GLY A 297 20.15 7.27 28.69
C GLY A 297 20.06 5.99 27.84
N ALA A 298 21.19 5.39 27.44
CA ALA A 298 21.18 4.14 26.69
C ALA A 298 20.58 2.98 27.49
N VAL A 299 19.71 2.20 26.85
CA VAL A 299 19.10 0.99 27.42
C VAL A 299 20.12 -0.15 27.36
N ARG A 300 20.27 -0.84 28.50
CA ARG A 300 21.22 -1.96 28.64
C ARG A 300 20.59 -3.25 28.10
N MET A 301 21.25 -3.91 27.15
CA MET A 301 20.85 -5.23 26.66
C MET A 301 22.07 -6.02 26.17
N PRO A 302 22.83 -6.68 27.08
CA PRO A 302 24.02 -7.45 26.71
C PRO A 302 23.78 -8.42 25.55
N MET A 303 24.74 -8.54 24.63
CA MET A 303 24.59 -9.38 23.43
C MET A 303 24.35 -10.86 23.77
N SER A 304 24.93 -11.35 24.87
CA SER A 304 24.73 -12.72 25.37
C SER A 304 23.27 -13.07 25.67
N GLY A 305 22.44 -12.08 26.03
CA GLY A 305 21.01 -12.22 26.30
C GLY A 305 20.11 -11.47 25.31
N PHE A 306 20.65 -11.08 24.15
CA PHE A 306 19.93 -10.25 23.19
C PHE A 306 18.75 -11.01 22.55
N ASP A 307 17.54 -10.52 22.82
CA ASP A 307 16.31 -10.92 22.17
C ASP A 307 15.68 -9.69 21.49
N PRO A 308 15.59 -9.67 20.15
CA PRO A 308 14.92 -8.61 19.42
C PRO A 308 13.51 -8.29 19.92
N ALA A 309 12.76 -9.27 20.43
CA ALA A 309 11.39 -9.07 20.90
C ALA A 309 11.29 -8.17 22.14
N LEU A 310 12.41 -7.98 22.86
CA LEU A 310 12.51 -7.12 24.04
C LEU A 310 12.99 -5.70 23.71
N LEU A 311 13.24 -5.39 22.42
CA LEU A 311 13.66 -4.05 22.02
C LEU A 311 12.55 -3.01 22.27
N PRO A 312 12.90 -1.79 22.72
CA PRO A 312 11.96 -0.70 22.86
C PRO A 312 11.28 -0.35 21.52
N ALA A 313 10.03 0.11 21.58
CA ALA A 313 9.34 0.62 20.40
C ALA A 313 9.93 1.97 19.93
N GLY A 314 9.89 2.23 18.63
CA GLY A 314 10.35 3.48 18.02
C GLY A 314 11.72 3.35 17.32
N PRO A 315 12.33 4.48 16.92
CA PRO A 315 13.64 4.49 16.26
C PRO A 315 14.75 3.98 17.19
N LEU A 316 15.53 3.01 16.70
CA LEU A 316 16.57 2.32 17.48
C LEU A 316 17.96 2.53 16.89
N VAL A 317 18.93 2.81 17.77
CA VAL A 317 20.35 2.74 17.44
C VAL A 317 21.03 1.75 18.37
N LEU A 318 21.57 0.67 17.82
CA LEU A 318 22.30 -0.35 18.56
C LEU A 318 23.80 -0.01 18.52
N HIS A 319 24.48 -0.11 19.65
CA HIS A 319 25.94 -0.01 19.69
C HIS A 319 26.57 -1.08 20.57
N CYS A 320 27.81 -1.43 20.26
CA CYS A 320 28.67 -2.25 21.10
C CYS A 320 30.06 -1.59 21.20
N ALA A 321 31.10 -2.32 21.61
CA ALA A 321 32.46 -1.74 21.68
C ALA A 321 33.00 -1.26 20.31
N SER A 322 32.91 -2.10 19.26
CA SER A 322 33.55 -1.87 17.95
C SER A 322 32.59 -1.76 16.75
N GLY A 323 31.29 -1.94 16.95
CA GLY A 323 30.28 -1.93 15.88
C GLY A 323 29.95 -3.30 15.26
N VAL A 324 30.72 -4.35 15.56
CA VAL A 324 30.51 -5.69 14.98
C VAL A 324 29.24 -6.37 15.54
N ARG A 325 29.06 -6.38 16.86
CA ARG A 325 27.90 -7.02 17.49
C ARG A 325 26.61 -6.23 17.23
N SER A 326 26.68 -4.91 17.18
CA SER A 326 25.52 -4.09 16.83
C SER A 326 25.05 -4.31 15.39
N ARG A 327 25.97 -4.59 14.45
CA ARG A 327 25.59 -5.03 13.09
C ARG A 327 24.82 -6.34 13.13
N ILE A 328 25.36 -7.37 13.79
CA ILE A 328 24.70 -8.68 13.93
C ILE A 328 23.34 -8.56 14.62
N ALA A 329 23.25 -7.73 15.66
CA ALA A 329 22.00 -7.49 16.38
C ALA A 329 20.98 -6.75 15.51
N ALA A 330 21.41 -5.77 14.71
CA ALA A 330 20.55 -5.08 13.75
C ALA A 330 20.03 -6.05 12.67
N ASP A 331 20.87 -6.96 12.18
CA ASP A 331 20.45 -7.99 11.22
C ASP A 331 19.44 -8.98 11.85
N ARG A 332 19.65 -9.37 13.11
CA ARG A 332 18.71 -10.21 13.87
C ARG A 332 17.38 -9.50 14.14
N ALA A 333 17.42 -8.22 14.47
CA ALA A 333 16.23 -7.39 14.64
C ALA A 333 15.47 -7.27 13.32
N ALA A 334 16.18 -6.99 12.22
CA ALA A 334 15.63 -6.92 10.88
C ALA A 334 14.92 -8.23 10.47
N ALA A 335 15.51 -9.38 10.80
CA ALA A 335 14.94 -10.70 10.51
C ALA A 335 13.57 -10.95 11.18
N VAL A 336 13.28 -10.30 12.31
CA VAL A 336 11.98 -10.40 13.00
C VAL A 336 11.07 -9.18 12.78
N GLY A 337 11.50 -8.25 11.94
CA GLY A 337 10.72 -7.09 11.52
C GLY A 337 10.96 -5.79 12.27
N ILE A 338 12.05 -5.70 13.02
CA ILE A 338 12.42 -4.51 13.78
C ILE A 338 13.56 -3.80 13.05
N SER A 339 13.33 -2.55 12.63
CA SER A 339 14.37 -1.72 12.03
C SER A 339 15.25 -1.12 13.11
N ALA A 340 16.57 -1.23 12.95
CA ALA A 340 17.54 -0.65 13.86
C ALA A 340 18.81 -0.27 13.13
N ASP A 341 19.37 0.89 13.48
CA ASP A 341 20.67 1.34 12.96
C ASP A 341 21.79 0.75 13.82
N SER A 342 22.86 0.26 13.21
CA SER A 342 24.10 -0.07 13.93
C SER A 342 25.05 1.13 13.93
N LEU A 343 25.55 1.51 15.12
CA LEU A 343 26.60 2.51 15.24
C LEU A 343 27.93 2.02 14.66
N VAL A 344 28.39 2.65 13.59
CA VAL A 344 29.65 2.33 12.91
C VAL A 344 30.82 2.63 13.84
N GLY A 345 31.71 1.65 14.04
CA GLY A 345 32.85 1.76 14.95
C GLY A 345 32.51 1.64 16.44
N GLY A 346 31.23 1.52 16.80
CA GLY A 346 30.77 1.32 18.18
C GLY A 346 31.15 2.47 19.13
N ALA A 347 31.27 2.15 20.41
CA ALA A 347 31.66 3.11 21.44
C ALA A 347 33.06 3.70 21.21
N ALA A 348 33.96 2.95 20.56
CA ALA A 348 35.30 3.46 20.21
C ALA A 348 35.23 4.69 19.29
N ALA A 349 34.23 4.77 18.40
CA ALA A 349 34.02 5.92 17.52
C ALA A 349 33.40 7.14 18.24
N LEU A 350 32.83 6.95 19.44
CA LEU A 350 32.28 8.05 20.25
C LEU A 350 33.36 8.74 21.10
N GLY A 351 34.48 8.05 21.34
CA GLY A 351 35.56 8.46 22.26
C GLY A 351 36.72 9.22 21.61
N VAL A 352 36.51 9.80 20.43
CA VAL A 352 37.44 10.73 19.77
C VAL A 352 36.80 12.11 19.64
#